data_AF-A0A7Z9A595-F1
#
_entry.id   AF-A0A7Z9A595-F1
#
_cell.length_a   1.000
_cell.length_b   1.000
_cell.length_c   1.000
_cell.angle_alpha   90.00
_cell.angle_beta   90.00
_cell.angle_gamma   90.00
#
_symmetry.space_group_name_H-M   'P 1'
#
loop_
_entity.id
_entity.type
_entity.pdbx_description
1 polymer ?
#
loop_
_entity_poly.entity_id
_entity_poly.type
_entity_poly.pdbx_seq_one_letter_code
_entity_poly.pdbx_strand_id
1 'polypeptide(L)'
;MGFYKDESDDAFFPAIYITEDKVLERQAQALRDKGWAVIEIHCKNILASQDPQAGALEIIRAVKFSHKLPDDNYMTWTQEIISDLDWLDLSKGVFVILKDYDVLFTPWSGPEEFEAKWMAQHLQTVDDTLRYRHSQFAYGDYDPPYVLYGMEVSREKLDTVLEFFEGRATIIEGFDEDNPGEEYPPLVEYRQKVVGGWLGMTVDSEDTED
;
A
#
# COMPACT_ATOMS: atom_id res chain seq x y z
N MET A 1 14.18 -9.46 -11.34
CA MET A 1 12.86 -10.17 -11.34
C MET A 1 11.77 -9.12 -11.63
N GLY A 2 11.05 -9.19 -12.75
CA GLY A 2 10.16 -8.11 -13.23
C GLY A 2 8.98 -7.82 -12.28
N PHE A 3 8.46 -6.59 -12.29
CA PHE A 3 7.13 -6.27 -11.72
C PHE A 3 6.01 -7.02 -12.42
N TYR A 4 6.29 -7.41 -13.67
CA TYR A 4 5.36 -8.05 -14.56
C TYR A 4 5.96 -9.39 -14.94
N LYS A 5 5.47 -10.45 -14.32
CA LYS A 5 5.96 -11.80 -14.57
C LYS A 5 4.86 -12.81 -14.29
N ASP A 6 3.68 -12.60 -14.86
CA ASP A 6 2.94 -13.64 -15.57
C ASP A 6 1.80 -13.01 -16.38
N GLU A 7 1.38 -13.67 -17.47
CA GLU A 7 0.35 -13.21 -18.42
C GLU A 7 -1.07 -13.09 -17.81
N SER A 8 -1.17 -13.11 -16.46
CA SER A 8 -2.35 -12.88 -15.64
C SER A 8 -2.19 -11.73 -14.62
N ASP A 9 -1.17 -10.88 -14.73
CA ASP A 9 -0.79 -9.85 -13.74
C ASP A 9 -1.93 -8.84 -13.42
N ASP A 10 -2.60 -9.03 -12.28
CA ASP A 10 -3.34 -7.99 -11.55
C ASP A 10 -2.33 -6.92 -11.10
N ALA A 11 -2.04 -5.96 -11.99
CA ALA A 11 -1.01 -4.95 -11.80
C ALA A 11 -1.37 -3.96 -10.67
N PHE A 12 -0.53 -3.83 -9.65
CA PHE A 12 -0.68 -2.80 -8.61
C PHE A 12 -0.63 -1.37 -9.22
N PHE A 13 -1.66 -0.55 -8.94
CA PHE A 13 -1.75 0.85 -9.40
C PHE A 13 -1.59 1.82 -8.22
N PRO A 14 -0.38 2.35 -7.97
CA PRO A 14 -0.17 3.29 -6.87
C PRO A 14 -0.95 4.60 -7.07
N ALA A 15 -1.51 5.09 -5.97
CA ALA A 15 -1.99 6.46 -5.84
C ALA A 15 -0.82 7.38 -5.47
N ILE A 16 -0.44 8.28 -6.38
CA ILE A 16 0.67 9.22 -6.20
C ILE A 16 0.12 10.57 -5.74
N TYR A 17 0.67 11.08 -4.66
CA TYR A 17 0.43 12.42 -4.15
C TYR A 17 1.69 13.26 -4.34
N ILE A 18 1.56 14.41 -4.98
CA ILE A 18 2.68 15.33 -5.19
C ILE A 18 2.95 16.09 -3.89
N THR A 19 4.19 16.00 -3.40
CA THR A 19 4.63 16.60 -2.12
C THR A 19 4.28 18.09 -2.02
N GLU A 20 4.49 18.83 -3.11
CA GLU A 20 4.29 20.28 -3.17
C GLU A 20 2.82 20.70 -3.12
N ASP A 21 1.89 19.85 -3.56
CA ASP A 21 0.47 20.17 -3.66
C ASP A 21 -0.28 20.01 -2.32
N LYS A 22 0.37 19.42 -1.31
CA LYS A 22 -0.15 19.29 0.06
C LYS A 22 -1.49 18.57 0.17
N VAL A 23 -1.89 17.82 -0.85
CA VAL A 23 -3.14 17.05 -0.87
C VAL A 23 -3.08 15.93 0.16
N LEU A 24 -2.00 15.15 0.16
CA LEU A 24 -1.78 14.05 1.11
C LEU A 24 -1.82 14.51 2.57
N GLU A 25 -1.14 15.62 2.88
CA GLU A 25 -1.09 16.18 4.23
C GLU A 25 -2.49 16.57 4.72
N ARG A 26 -3.28 17.24 3.86
CA ARG A 26 -4.66 17.62 4.17
C ARG A 26 -5.57 16.42 4.32
N GLN A 27 -5.49 15.43 3.43
CA GLN A 27 -6.32 14.23 3.49
C GLN A 27 -5.99 13.37 4.70
N ALA A 28 -4.70 13.12 4.96
CA ALA A 28 -4.23 12.39 6.13
C ALA A 28 -4.71 13.06 7.43
N GLN A 29 -4.68 14.39 7.51
CA GLN A 29 -5.21 15.11 8.67
C GLN A 29 -6.74 14.95 8.80
N ALA A 30 -7.49 15.13 7.71
CA ALA A 30 -8.94 14.96 7.71
C ALA A 30 -9.37 13.53 8.13
N LEU A 31 -8.61 12.51 7.71
CA LEU A 31 -8.82 11.12 8.10
C LEU A 31 -8.53 10.88 9.59
N ARG A 32 -7.42 11.44 10.11
CA ARG A 32 -7.11 11.39 11.56
C ARG A 32 -8.21 12.03 12.39
N ASP A 33 -8.72 13.18 11.97
CA ASP A 33 -9.80 13.89 12.67
C ASP A 33 -11.10 13.07 12.69
N LYS A 34 -11.29 12.20 11.70
CA LYS A 34 -12.41 11.23 11.64
C LYS A 34 -12.12 9.89 12.32
N GLY A 35 -10.96 9.75 12.96
CA GLY A 35 -10.58 8.55 13.73
C GLY A 35 -10.03 7.40 12.90
N TRP A 36 -9.56 7.65 11.67
CA TRP A 36 -8.90 6.63 10.86
C TRP A 36 -7.50 6.29 11.39
N ALA A 37 -7.09 5.05 11.18
CA ALA A 37 -5.71 4.64 11.36
C ALA A 37 -4.86 5.14 10.17
N VAL A 38 -4.09 6.20 10.38
CA VAL A 38 -3.16 6.72 9.37
C VAL A 38 -1.73 6.28 9.70
N ILE A 39 -1.17 5.45 8.82
CA ILE A 39 0.15 4.82 8.96
C ILE A 39 1.11 5.49 7.98
N GLU A 40 2.10 6.21 8.50
CA GLU A 40 3.14 6.87 7.70
C GLU A 40 4.46 6.13 7.82
N ILE A 41 4.92 5.58 6.70
CA ILE A 41 6.21 4.94 6.51
C ILE A 41 7.12 5.93 5.79
N HIS A 42 8.15 6.43 6.44
CA HIS A 42 9.06 7.44 5.89
C HIS A 42 10.26 6.78 5.21
N CYS A 43 10.23 6.73 3.88
CA CYS A 43 11.28 6.13 3.06
C CYS A 43 12.65 6.80 3.25
N LYS A 44 12.68 8.09 3.64
CA LYS A 44 13.94 8.79 3.97
C LYS A 44 14.71 8.16 5.14
N ASN A 45 14.02 7.51 6.08
CA ASN A 45 14.67 6.85 7.21
C ASN A 45 15.36 5.55 6.78
N ILE A 46 14.86 4.93 5.71
CA ILE A 46 15.47 3.75 5.09
C ILE A 46 16.78 4.17 4.44
N LEU A 47 16.74 5.20 3.57
CA LEU A 47 17.91 5.73 2.88
C LEU A 47 18.99 6.26 3.85
N ALA A 48 18.60 6.88 4.96
CA ALA A 48 19.54 7.42 5.93
C ALA A 48 20.25 6.34 6.77
N SER A 49 19.77 5.09 6.72
CA SER A 49 20.30 3.99 7.51
C SER A 49 21.38 3.21 6.76
N GLN A 50 22.32 2.63 7.51
CA GLN A 50 23.26 1.63 6.99
C GLN A 50 22.83 0.20 7.36
N ASP A 51 21.71 0.07 8.08
CA ASP A 51 21.15 -1.20 8.49
C ASP A 51 20.37 -1.83 7.33
N PRO A 52 20.72 -3.05 6.87
CA PRO A 52 19.95 -3.75 5.83
C PRO A 52 18.50 -4.04 6.23
N GLN A 53 18.15 -3.94 7.52
CA GLN A 53 16.80 -4.12 8.05
C GLN A 53 16.03 -2.78 8.20
N ALA A 54 16.58 -1.66 7.75
CA ALA A 54 15.99 -0.33 7.98
C ALA A 54 14.55 -0.21 7.46
N GLY A 55 14.24 -0.77 6.29
CA GLY A 55 12.88 -0.79 5.75
C GLY A 55 11.90 -1.54 6.66
N ALA A 56 12.32 -2.68 7.19
CA ALA A 56 11.51 -3.47 8.11
C ALA A 56 11.27 -2.75 9.44
N LEU A 57 12.33 -2.17 10.01
CA LEU A 57 12.24 -1.40 11.25
C LEU A 57 11.36 -0.16 11.10
N GLU A 58 11.41 0.49 9.93
CA GLU A 58 10.56 1.63 9.61
C GLU A 58 9.08 1.23 9.57
N ILE A 59 8.73 0.10 8.96
CA ILE A 59 7.37 -0.44 8.94
C ILE A 59 6.91 -0.76 10.36
N ILE A 60 7.71 -1.52 11.13
CA ILE A 60 7.44 -1.90 12.53
C ILE A 60 7.15 -0.65 13.38
N ARG A 61 7.95 0.39 13.20
CA ARG A 61 7.77 1.68 13.88
C ARG A 61 6.50 2.38 13.43
N ALA A 62 6.22 2.44 12.13
CA ALA A 62 5.05 3.11 11.57
C ALA A 62 3.73 2.49 12.04
N VAL A 63 3.64 1.17 12.07
CA VAL A 63 2.46 0.43 12.53
C VAL A 63 2.36 0.35 14.06
N LYS A 64 3.33 0.91 14.79
CA LYS A 64 3.41 0.88 16.27
C LYS A 64 3.33 -0.54 16.82
N PHE A 65 4.02 -1.48 16.19
CA PHE A 65 3.98 -2.89 16.57
C PHE A 65 4.35 -3.06 18.05
N SER A 66 3.45 -3.68 18.82
CA SER A 66 3.60 -3.80 20.28
C SER A 66 4.11 -5.17 20.75
N HIS A 67 4.20 -6.16 19.87
CA HIS A 67 4.62 -7.50 20.23
C HIS A 67 6.14 -7.65 20.18
N LYS A 68 6.65 -8.63 20.94
CA LYS A 68 8.07 -8.97 20.86
C LYS A 68 8.32 -9.68 19.53
N LEU A 69 9.13 -9.06 18.68
CA LEU A 69 9.58 -9.70 17.45
C LEU A 69 10.58 -10.83 17.77
N PRO A 70 10.64 -11.89 16.94
CA PRO A 70 11.77 -12.82 16.97
C PRO A 70 13.07 -12.07 16.69
N ASP A 71 14.18 -12.52 17.28
CA ASP A 71 15.47 -11.80 17.21
C ASP A 71 16.09 -11.82 15.80
N ASP A 72 15.51 -12.54 14.83
CA ASP A 72 16.09 -12.79 13.51
C ASP A 72 15.19 -12.37 12.34
N ASN A 73 15.78 -11.61 11.39
CA ASN A 73 15.30 -11.21 10.06
C ASN A 73 13.86 -10.66 9.97
N TYR A 74 13.69 -9.39 10.35
CA TYR A 74 12.40 -8.69 10.31
C TYR A 74 11.80 -8.55 8.91
N MET A 75 12.63 -8.54 7.86
CA MET A 75 12.16 -8.38 6.48
C MET A 75 11.13 -9.42 6.03
N THR A 76 11.16 -10.64 6.59
CA THR A 76 10.19 -11.69 6.21
C THR A 76 8.85 -11.52 6.92
N TRP A 77 8.82 -10.80 8.04
CA TRP A 77 7.62 -10.63 8.88
C TRP A 77 6.79 -9.41 8.49
N THR A 78 7.39 -8.41 7.84
CA THR A 78 6.72 -7.13 7.59
C THR A 78 5.51 -7.24 6.67
N GLN A 79 5.50 -8.24 5.79
CA GLN A 79 4.33 -8.54 4.95
C GLN A 79 3.16 -9.04 5.79
N GLU A 80 3.39 -9.92 6.75
CA GLU A 80 2.36 -10.39 7.68
C GLU A 80 1.89 -9.26 8.62
N ILE A 81 2.85 -8.51 9.18
CA ILE A 81 2.59 -7.39 10.08
C ILE A 81 1.70 -6.33 9.41
N ILE A 82 2.02 -5.93 8.18
CA ILE A 82 1.24 -4.90 7.48
C ILE A 82 -0.11 -5.43 6.97
N SER A 83 -0.22 -6.75 6.83
CA SER A 83 -1.45 -7.44 6.46
C SER A 83 -2.42 -7.59 7.61
N ASP A 84 -1.97 -7.71 8.86
CA ASP A 84 -2.84 -8.00 9.99
C ASP A 84 -3.36 -6.76 10.69
N LEU A 85 -2.45 -5.90 11.16
CA LEU A 85 -2.75 -4.63 11.86
C LEU A 85 -3.81 -4.74 12.99
N ASP A 86 -4.03 -5.94 13.54
CA ASP A 86 -5.12 -6.28 14.46
C ASP A 86 -4.96 -5.63 15.85
N TRP A 87 -3.78 -5.09 16.14
CA TRP A 87 -3.49 -4.27 17.33
C TRP A 87 -3.87 -2.79 17.18
N LEU A 88 -4.34 -2.35 16.02
CA LEU A 88 -4.79 -0.97 15.77
C LEU A 88 -6.32 -0.87 15.76
N ASP A 89 -6.86 0.31 16.10
CA ASP A 89 -8.28 0.62 15.88
C ASP A 89 -8.50 0.94 14.40
N LEU A 90 -9.01 -0.05 13.67
CA LEU A 90 -9.30 0.05 12.24
C LEU A 90 -10.79 0.33 11.94
N SER A 91 -11.59 0.61 12.97
CA SER A 91 -13.07 0.69 12.87
C SER A 91 -13.58 1.78 11.92
N LYS A 92 -12.76 2.78 11.60
CA LYS A 92 -13.07 3.85 10.64
C LYS A 92 -12.44 3.65 9.27
N GLY A 93 -11.46 2.75 9.16
CA GLY A 93 -10.65 2.54 7.98
C GLY A 93 -9.17 2.81 8.27
N VAL A 94 -8.34 2.42 7.30
CA VAL A 94 -6.88 2.55 7.35
C VAL A 94 -6.37 3.29 6.12
N PHE A 95 -5.36 4.15 6.32
CA PHE A 95 -4.63 4.80 5.23
C PHE A 95 -3.13 4.56 5.40
N VAL A 96 -2.54 3.78 4.50
CA VAL A 96 -1.10 3.45 4.52
C VAL A 96 -0.35 4.30 3.51
N ILE A 97 0.64 5.05 3.99
CA ILE A 97 1.33 6.07 3.21
C ILE A 97 2.83 5.77 3.18
N LEU A 98 3.40 5.70 1.99
CA LEU A 98 4.85 5.81 1.78
C LEU A 98 5.22 7.28 1.60
N LYS A 99 5.77 7.88 2.66
CA LYS A 99 6.24 9.28 2.67
C LYS A 99 7.64 9.38 2.09
N ASP A 100 7.92 10.47 1.38
CA ASP A 100 9.21 10.73 0.75
C ASP A 100 9.65 9.57 -0.18
N TYR A 101 8.73 8.94 -0.94
CA TYR A 101 8.99 7.69 -1.66
C TYR A 101 10.09 7.82 -2.72
N ASP A 102 10.17 8.97 -3.37
CA ASP A 102 11.12 9.24 -4.42
C ASP A 102 12.60 9.25 -3.98
N VAL A 103 12.87 9.30 -2.66
CA VAL A 103 14.23 9.19 -2.13
C VAL A 103 14.86 7.82 -2.38
N LEU A 104 14.04 6.79 -2.63
CA LEU A 104 14.50 5.44 -2.95
C LEU A 104 15.11 5.36 -4.36
N PHE A 105 14.90 6.38 -5.20
CA PHE A 105 15.42 6.49 -6.57
C PHE A 105 16.73 7.28 -6.61
N THR A 106 17.80 6.64 -6.15
CA THR A 106 19.14 7.25 -6.09
C THR A 106 19.84 7.24 -7.47
N PRO A 107 20.80 8.14 -7.74
CA PRO A 107 21.56 8.15 -9.00
C PRO A 107 22.45 6.92 -9.23
N TRP A 108 22.71 6.14 -8.16
CA TRP A 108 23.52 4.91 -8.20
C TRP A 108 22.64 3.66 -8.17
N SER A 109 21.32 3.81 -8.28
CA SER A 109 20.38 2.70 -8.31
C SER A 109 20.64 1.87 -9.57
N GLY A 110 21.17 0.66 -9.36
CA GLY A 110 21.23 -0.36 -10.39
C GLY A 110 19.86 -1.00 -10.63
N PRO A 111 19.77 -1.91 -11.63
CA PRO A 111 18.53 -2.33 -12.32
C PRO A 111 17.48 -3.09 -11.50
N GLU A 112 17.53 -3.10 -10.16
CA GLU A 112 16.48 -3.75 -9.35
C GLU A 112 15.78 -2.85 -8.33
N GLU A 113 16.21 -1.59 -8.11
CA GLU A 113 15.57 -0.61 -7.20
C GLU A 113 14.89 -1.29 -6.00
N PHE A 114 15.67 -2.16 -5.34
CA PHE A 114 15.11 -3.22 -4.50
C PHE A 114 14.23 -2.66 -3.40
N GLU A 115 14.65 -1.57 -2.75
CA GLU A 115 13.86 -0.91 -1.70
C GLU A 115 12.59 -0.27 -2.25
N ALA A 116 12.65 0.43 -3.40
CA ALA A 116 11.47 1.04 -4.01
C ALA A 116 10.44 -0.03 -4.36
N LYS A 117 10.89 -1.14 -4.96
CA LYS A 117 10.05 -2.29 -5.29
C LYS A 117 9.48 -2.97 -4.06
N TRP A 118 10.33 -3.25 -3.07
CA TRP A 118 9.95 -3.93 -1.84
C TRP A 118 8.94 -3.10 -1.03
N MET A 119 9.12 -1.78 -0.95
CA MET A 119 8.16 -0.88 -0.30
C MET A 119 6.84 -0.80 -1.06
N ALA A 120 6.85 -0.75 -2.41
CA ALA A 120 5.63 -0.78 -3.20
C ALA A 120 4.84 -2.09 -3.00
N GLN A 121 5.53 -3.24 -2.90
CA GLN A 121 4.91 -4.52 -2.61
C GLN A 121 4.17 -4.54 -1.26
N HIS A 122 4.63 -3.79 -0.25
CA HIS A 122 3.89 -3.69 1.01
C HIS A 122 2.57 -2.95 0.85
N LEU A 123 2.51 -1.89 0.02
CA LEU A 123 1.24 -1.22 -0.28
C LEU A 123 0.29 -2.12 -1.07
N GLN A 124 0.81 -2.92 -2.00
CA GLN A 124 0.02 -3.92 -2.71
C GLN A 124 -0.56 -4.95 -1.73
N THR A 125 0.27 -5.51 -0.84
CA THR A 125 -0.19 -6.48 0.18
C THR A 125 -1.26 -5.90 1.10
N VAL A 126 -1.15 -4.63 1.49
CA VAL A 126 -2.19 -3.89 2.23
C VAL A 126 -3.50 -3.86 1.44
N ASP A 127 -3.42 -3.52 0.14
CA ASP A 127 -4.57 -3.44 -0.74
C ASP A 127 -5.26 -4.81 -0.90
N ASP A 128 -4.48 -5.84 -1.23
CA ASP A 128 -4.98 -7.18 -1.48
C ASP A 128 -5.53 -7.82 -0.19
N THR A 129 -4.75 -7.79 0.90
CA THR A 129 -5.06 -8.59 2.09
C THR A 129 -6.13 -7.96 2.97
N LEU A 130 -6.02 -6.65 3.26
CA LEU A 130 -7.00 -5.98 4.14
C LEU A 130 -8.37 -5.93 3.49
N ARG A 131 -8.44 -5.74 2.17
CA ARG A 131 -9.71 -5.78 1.45
C ARG A 131 -10.25 -7.19 1.27
N TYR A 132 -9.39 -8.17 0.98
CA TYR A 132 -9.83 -9.56 0.86
C TYR A 132 -10.43 -10.08 2.16
N ARG A 133 -9.78 -9.81 3.31
CA ARG A 133 -10.29 -10.23 4.63
C ARG A 133 -11.68 -9.66 4.91
N HIS A 134 -11.88 -8.36 4.65
CA HIS A 134 -13.21 -7.72 4.72
C HIS A 134 -14.27 -8.41 3.84
N SER A 135 -13.89 -8.86 2.64
CA SER A 135 -14.83 -9.48 1.69
C SER A 135 -15.21 -10.93 2.00
N GLN A 136 -14.36 -11.69 2.72
CA GLN A 136 -14.53 -13.14 2.89
C GLN A 136 -14.96 -13.57 4.29
N PHE A 137 -14.50 -12.88 5.34
CA PHE A 137 -14.61 -13.41 6.70
C PHE A 137 -15.53 -12.63 7.63
N ALA A 138 -15.91 -11.39 7.29
CA ALA A 138 -16.90 -10.57 8.01
C ALA A 138 -16.91 -10.75 9.54
N TYR A 139 -15.73 -10.92 10.16
CA TYR A 139 -15.59 -10.86 11.60
C TYR A 139 -15.51 -9.37 11.93
N GLY A 140 -16.70 -8.78 12.13
CA GLY A 140 -17.00 -7.35 12.04
C GLY A 140 -16.26 -6.36 12.95
N ASP A 141 -15.19 -6.77 13.63
CA ASP A 141 -14.35 -5.92 14.46
C ASP A 141 -12.85 -5.93 14.03
N TYR A 142 -12.44 -6.83 13.12
CA TYR A 142 -11.02 -7.00 12.72
C TYR A 142 -10.69 -6.40 11.34
N ASP A 143 -11.68 -6.23 10.46
CA ASP A 143 -11.46 -5.83 9.07
C ASP A 143 -11.85 -4.36 8.85
N PRO A 144 -10.94 -3.51 8.32
CA PRO A 144 -11.26 -2.12 8.07
C PRO A 144 -12.38 -2.00 7.02
N PRO A 145 -13.41 -1.17 7.24
CA PRO A 145 -14.47 -0.94 6.25
C PRO A 145 -13.97 -0.24 4.98
N TYR A 146 -12.82 0.43 5.08
CA TYR A 146 -12.17 1.16 4.00
C TYR A 146 -10.65 1.06 4.11
N VAL A 147 -10.00 0.84 2.98
CA VAL A 147 -8.54 0.81 2.86
C VAL A 147 -8.15 1.89 1.86
N LEU A 148 -7.22 2.75 2.24
CA LEU A 148 -6.56 3.69 1.35
C LEU A 148 -5.06 3.42 1.38
N TYR A 149 -4.40 3.71 0.27
CA TYR A 149 -2.94 3.69 0.18
C TYR A 149 -2.45 4.84 -0.69
N GLY A 150 -1.21 5.28 -0.47
CA GLY A 150 -0.64 6.39 -1.21
C GLY A 150 0.87 6.48 -1.13
N MET A 151 1.48 7.06 -2.16
CA MET A 151 2.89 7.37 -2.23
C MET A 151 3.07 8.88 -2.37
N GLU A 152 3.86 9.47 -1.48
CA GLU A 152 4.27 10.86 -1.59
C GLU A 152 5.52 10.96 -2.46
N VAL A 153 5.44 11.77 -3.53
CA VAL A 153 6.51 11.89 -4.54
C VAL A 153 6.73 13.37 -4.83
N SER A 154 7.99 13.82 -4.81
CA SER A 154 8.32 15.18 -5.26
C SER A 154 8.02 15.38 -6.75
N ARG A 155 7.61 16.59 -7.12
CA ARG A 155 7.40 16.92 -8.54
C ARG A 155 8.66 16.73 -9.39
N GLU A 156 9.84 16.94 -8.81
CA GLU A 156 11.13 16.73 -9.48
C GLU A 156 11.34 15.28 -9.93
N LYS A 157 10.90 14.31 -9.11
CA LYS A 157 11.11 12.87 -9.34
C LYS A 157 9.89 12.15 -9.88
N LEU A 158 8.80 12.86 -10.12
CA LEU A 158 7.54 12.31 -10.60
C LEU A 158 7.74 11.47 -11.87
N ASP A 159 8.44 11.99 -12.88
CA ASP A 159 8.65 11.28 -14.14
C ASP A 159 9.41 9.95 -13.93
N THR A 160 10.40 9.94 -13.03
CA THR A 160 11.14 8.71 -12.68
C THR A 160 10.23 7.67 -12.04
N VAL A 161 9.39 8.09 -11.09
CA VAL A 161 8.45 7.18 -10.42
C VAL A 161 7.38 6.68 -11.40
N LEU A 162 6.89 7.53 -12.31
CA LEU A 162 5.94 7.12 -13.35
C LEU A 162 6.56 6.12 -14.32
N GLU A 163 7.82 6.32 -14.74
CA GLU A 163 8.56 5.37 -15.59
C GLU A 163 8.71 4.01 -14.89
N PHE A 164 9.04 4.01 -13.60
CA PHE A 164 9.15 2.79 -12.79
C PHE A 164 7.86 1.97 -12.75
N PHE A 165 6.71 2.62 -12.63
CA PHE A 165 5.40 1.98 -12.68
C PHE A 165 4.88 1.80 -14.11
N GLU A 166 5.69 2.00 -15.15
CA GLU A 166 5.29 1.92 -16.57
C GLU A 166 4.06 2.80 -16.91
N GLY A 167 3.94 3.96 -16.25
CA GLY A 167 2.80 4.87 -16.37
C GLY A 167 1.52 4.38 -15.70
N ARG A 168 1.55 3.23 -15.00
CA ARG A 168 0.40 2.63 -14.31
C ARG A 168 0.24 3.20 -12.90
N ALA A 169 0.06 4.50 -12.79
CA ALA A 169 -0.15 5.18 -11.52
C ALA A 169 -1.25 6.24 -11.66
N THR A 170 -1.92 6.56 -10.56
CA THR A 170 -2.94 7.60 -10.52
C THR A 170 -2.43 8.78 -9.71
N ILE A 171 -2.36 9.97 -10.32
CA ILE A 171 -2.03 11.21 -9.62
C ILE A 171 -3.28 11.73 -8.91
N ILE A 172 -3.18 11.94 -7.60
CA ILE A 172 -4.26 12.45 -6.76
C ILE A 172 -4.09 13.96 -6.58
N GLU A 173 -4.94 14.72 -7.27
CA GLU A 173 -4.92 16.19 -7.26
C GLU A 173 -5.82 16.78 -6.15
N GLY A 174 -6.71 15.97 -5.57
CA GLY A 174 -7.65 16.39 -4.54
C GLY A 174 -8.42 15.22 -3.94
N PHE A 175 -9.22 15.52 -2.91
CA PHE A 175 -10.10 14.57 -2.24
C PHE A 175 -11.39 15.30 -1.81
N ASP A 176 -12.46 14.56 -1.56
CA ASP A 176 -13.68 15.11 -0.99
C ASP A 176 -13.45 15.39 0.51
N GLU A 177 -13.47 16.66 0.93
CA GLU A 177 -13.29 17.04 2.33
C GLU A 177 -14.43 16.54 3.22
N ASP A 178 -15.65 16.41 2.68
CA ASP A 178 -16.80 15.86 3.39
C ASP A 178 -16.71 14.33 3.48
N ASN A 179 -16.03 13.68 2.54
CA ASN A 179 -15.78 12.24 2.51
C ASN A 179 -14.32 11.88 2.18
N PRO A 180 -13.33 12.16 3.06
CA PRO A 180 -11.91 12.04 2.74
C PRO A 180 -11.44 10.59 2.62
N GLY A 181 -12.30 9.65 3.02
CA GLY A 181 -12.11 8.21 2.89
C GLY A 181 -12.59 7.63 1.57
N GLU A 182 -13.21 8.44 0.70
CA GLU A 182 -13.66 7.98 -0.61
C GLU A 182 -12.46 7.66 -1.49
N GLU A 183 -12.46 6.45 -2.04
CA GLU A 183 -11.45 6.05 -3.02
C GLU A 183 -11.56 6.91 -4.28
N TYR A 184 -10.41 7.21 -4.86
CA TYR A 184 -10.35 7.94 -6.11
C TYR A 184 -11.02 7.15 -7.25
N PRO A 185 -11.90 7.74 -8.09
CA PRO A 185 -12.70 6.99 -9.07
C PRO A 185 -11.91 6.07 -10.03
N PRO A 186 -10.72 6.46 -10.54
CA PRO A 186 -9.86 5.55 -11.30
C PRO A 186 -9.44 4.27 -10.55
N LEU A 187 -9.20 4.36 -9.24
CA LEU A 187 -8.90 3.19 -8.40
C LEU A 187 -10.15 2.31 -8.23
N VAL A 188 -11.33 2.94 -8.13
CA VAL A 188 -12.63 2.26 -8.08
C VAL A 188 -12.95 1.50 -9.38
N GLU A 189 -12.67 2.08 -10.55
CA GLU A 189 -12.85 1.43 -11.84
C GLU A 189 -11.90 0.24 -12.04
N TYR A 190 -10.64 0.38 -11.61
CA TYR A 190 -9.69 -0.74 -11.58
C TYR A 190 -10.19 -1.87 -10.68
N ARG A 191 -10.62 -1.54 -9.45
CA ARG A 191 -11.22 -2.48 -8.50
C ARG A 191 -12.38 -3.26 -9.11
N GLN A 192 -13.29 -2.59 -9.81
CA GLN A 192 -14.42 -3.27 -10.47
C GLN A 192 -13.97 -4.31 -11.50
N LYS A 193 -12.83 -4.08 -12.18
CA LYS A 193 -12.26 -5.05 -13.13
C LYS A 193 -11.59 -6.24 -12.43
N VAL A 194 -10.79 -5.99 -11.40
CA VAL A 194 -10.07 -7.06 -10.64
C VAL A 194 -11.04 -7.92 -9.84
N VAL A 195 -11.87 -7.30 -8.99
CA VAL A 195 -12.87 -8.00 -8.17
C VAL A 195 -13.91 -8.69 -9.05
N GLY A 196 -14.28 -8.07 -10.18
CA GLY A 196 -15.16 -8.69 -11.18
C GLY A 196 -14.56 -9.93 -11.83
N GLY A 197 -13.23 -9.96 -12.03
CA GLY A 197 -12.49 -11.15 -12.47
C GLY A 197 -12.48 -12.26 -11.42
N TRP A 198 -12.32 -11.92 -10.14
CA TRP A 198 -12.28 -12.88 -9.04
C TRP A 198 -13.67 -13.51 -8.76
N LEU A 199 -14.75 -12.75 -8.93
CA LEU A 199 -16.13 -13.26 -8.89
C LEU A 199 -16.51 -14.09 -10.14
N GLY A 200 -15.77 -13.94 -11.24
CA GLY A 200 -15.91 -14.75 -12.46
C GLY A 200 -15.20 -16.11 -12.39
N MET A 201 -14.31 -16.32 -11.42
CA MET A 201 -13.77 -17.63 -11.06
C MET A 201 -14.75 -18.41 -10.17
N THR A 202 -15.97 -18.65 -10.66
CA THR A 202 -16.73 -19.79 -10.15
C THR A 202 -16.03 -21.04 -10.67
N VAL A 203 -15.51 -21.85 -9.74
CA VAL A 203 -15.01 -23.20 -10.02
C VAL A 203 -16.03 -23.91 -10.91
N ASP A 204 -15.65 -24.25 -12.15
CA ASP A 204 -16.43 -25.18 -12.96
C ASP A 204 -16.52 -26.48 -12.14
N SER A 205 -17.72 -26.74 -11.63
CA SER A 205 -18.04 -27.97 -10.92
C SER A 205 -18.21 -29.10 -11.92
N GLU A 206 -17.12 -29.53 -12.57
CA GLU A 206 -17.06 -30.77 -13.35
C GLU A 206 -15.76 -31.50 -13.05
N ASP A 207 -15.65 -32.01 -11.83
CA ASP A 207 -14.85 -33.20 -11.51
C ASP A 207 -15.62 -33.98 -10.43
N THR A 208 -16.77 -34.53 -10.82
CA THR A 208 -17.31 -35.72 -10.15
C THR A 208 -16.67 -36.94 -10.80
N GLU A 209 -15.89 -37.64 -9.99
CA GLU A 209 -15.35 -38.98 -10.24
C GLU A 209 -16.42 -39.91 -10.84
N ASP A 210 -16.04 -40.63 -11.90
CA ASP A 210 -16.60 -41.93 -12.30
C ASP A 210 -15.44 -42.88 -12.66
#